data_AF-A0A6N9J1S7-F1
#
_entry.id   AF-A0A6N9J1S7-F1
#
_cell.length_a   1.000
_cell.length_b   1.000
_cell.length_c   1.000
_cell.angle_alpha   90.00
_cell.angle_beta   90.00
_cell.angle_gamma   90.00
#
_symmetry.space_group_name_H-M   'P 1'
#
loop_
_entity.id
_entity.type
_entity.pdbx_description
1 polymer ?
#
loop_
_entity_poly.entity_id
_entity_poly.type
_entity_poly.pdbx_seq_one_letter_code
_entity_poly.pdbx_strand_id
1 'polypeptide(L)'
;MNGSINNQTGFTLIELLIVIAIVGILAVVSGSQYIQLKERAYDLDAQTSLQHLYRACKIYWGNNSSTSVCDVSAVSGPSYGFVSSSNITISGSGTESTFSATANHSASTNTLTINSAGAVS
;
A
#
# COMPACT_ATOMS: atom_id res chain seq x y z
N MET A 1 -68.70 -16.17 -4.65
CA MET A 1 -67.22 -16.26 -4.65
C MET A 1 -66.69 -14.83 -4.64
N ASN A 2 -66.11 -14.41 -3.52
CA ASN A 2 -65.72 -13.03 -3.25
C ASN A 2 -64.42 -12.72 -4.03
N GLY A 3 -64.47 -11.83 -5.03
CA GLY A 3 -63.30 -11.46 -5.82
C GLY A 3 -62.36 -10.55 -5.03
N SER A 4 -61.20 -11.08 -4.63
CA SER A 4 -60.12 -10.29 -4.04
C SER A 4 -59.61 -9.28 -5.07
N ILE A 5 -59.86 -7.99 -4.84
CA ILE A 5 -59.32 -6.90 -5.67
C ILE A 5 -57.83 -6.78 -5.35
N ASN A 6 -57.00 -7.38 -6.20
CA ASN A 6 -55.56 -7.19 -6.15
C ASN A 6 -55.25 -5.78 -6.69
N ASN A 7 -54.93 -4.84 -5.81
CA ASN A 7 -54.43 -3.51 -6.18
C ASN A 7 -53.09 -3.66 -6.92
N GLN A 8 -53.13 -3.75 -8.24
CA GLN A 8 -51.92 -3.69 -9.07
C GLN A 8 -51.47 -2.23 -9.16
N THR A 9 -50.55 -1.85 -8.28
CA THR A 9 -49.84 -0.56 -8.38
C THR A 9 -48.81 -0.67 -9.50
N GLY A 10 -49.14 -0.14 -10.68
CA GLY A 10 -48.22 -0.04 -11.81
C GLY A 10 -47.25 1.14 -11.64
N PHE A 11 -45.99 0.94 -12.04
CA PHE A 11 -44.97 1.99 -12.10
C PHE A 11 -45.21 2.87 -13.33
N THR A 12 -45.10 4.19 -13.21
CA THR A 12 -45.29 5.08 -14.37
C THR A 12 -44.03 5.11 -15.24
N LEU A 13 -44.21 5.27 -16.56
CA LEU A 13 -43.09 5.44 -17.50
C LEU A 13 -42.24 6.65 -17.15
N ILE A 14 -42.86 7.72 -16.63
CA ILE A 14 -42.14 8.93 -16.24
C ILE A 14 -41.29 8.72 -14.98
N GLU A 15 -41.75 7.93 -14.00
CA GLU A 15 -40.94 7.53 -12.84
C GLU A 15 -39.72 6.74 -13.28
N LEU A 16 -39.87 5.79 -14.21
CA LEU A 16 -38.74 5.04 -14.73
C LEU A 16 -37.74 5.95 -15.48
N LEU A 17 -38.25 6.93 -16.23
CA LEU A 17 -37.46 7.86 -17.04
C LEU A 17 -36.60 8.78 -16.15
N ILE A 18 -37.15 9.25 -15.04
CA ILE A 18 -36.40 10.08 -14.09
C ILE A 18 -35.32 9.25 -13.38
N VAL A 19 -35.61 7.99 -13.02
CA VAL A 19 -34.62 7.09 -12.39
C VAL A 19 -33.43 6.84 -13.31
N ILE A 20 -33.66 6.50 -14.58
CA ILE A 20 -32.55 6.28 -15.53
C ILE A 20 -31.77 7.57 -15.81
N ALA A 21 -32.44 8.72 -15.81
CA ALA A 21 -31.77 10.01 -15.97
C ALA A 21 -30.83 10.31 -14.79
N ILE A 22 -31.27 10.06 -13.55
CA ILE A 22 -30.43 10.27 -12.36
C ILE A 22 -29.26 9.28 -12.33
N VAL A 23 -29.52 7.98 -12.56
CA VAL A 23 -28.45 6.96 -12.59
C VAL A 23 -27.44 7.26 -13.71
N GLY A 24 -27.89 7.75 -14.87
CA GLY A 24 -27.02 8.18 -15.96
C GLY A 24 -26.10 9.34 -15.59
N ILE A 25 -26.60 10.35 -14.86
CA ILE A 25 -25.78 11.47 -14.37
C ILE A 25 -24.76 10.99 -13.33
N LEU A 26 -25.18 10.15 -12.37
CA LEU A 26 -24.31 9.65 -11.30
C LEU A 26 -23.18 8.75 -11.83
N ALA A 27 -23.47 7.91 -12.83
CA ALA A 27 -22.48 6.99 -13.42
C ALA A 27 -21.31 7.71 -14.11
N VAL A 28 -21.51 8.94 -14.59
CA VAL A 28 -20.45 9.73 -15.23
C VAL A 28 -19.46 10.30 -14.20
N VAL A 29 -19.92 10.62 -12.98
CA VAL A 29 -19.10 11.29 -11.95
C VAL A 29 -18.21 10.32 -11.17
N SER A 30 -18.49 9.01 -11.19
CA SER A 30 -17.75 8.00 -10.41
C SER A 30 -16.34 7.64 -10.93
N GLY A 31 -15.70 8.53 -11.69
CA GLY A 31 -14.38 8.31 -12.29
C GLY A 31 -13.16 8.34 -11.34
N SER A 32 -12.37 7.26 -11.44
CA SER A 32 -10.90 7.05 -11.30
C SER A 32 -10.10 7.35 -10.01
N GLN A 33 -10.67 7.74 -8.88
CA GLN A 33 -9.89 7.91 -7.63
C GLN A 33 -9.19 6.62 -7.13
N TYR A 34 -9.67 5.46 -7.55
CA TYR A 34 -9.15 4.15 -7.14
C TYR A 34 -7.68 3.92 -7.53
N ILE A 35 -7.21 4.45 -8.67
CA ILE A 35 -5.85 4.17 -9.17
C ILE A 35 -4.79 4.83 -8.27
N GLN A 36 -4.96 6.11 -7.94
CA GLN A 36 -4.03 6.85 -7.09
C GLN A 36 -4.00 6.31 -5.65
N LEU A 37 -5.14 5.83 -5.15
CA LEU A 37 -5.20 5.21 -3.81
C LEU A 37 -4.39 3.92 -3.76
N LYS A 38 -4.44 3.09 -4.80
CA LYS A 38 -3.64 1.86 -4.87
C LYS A 38 -2.16 2.15 -4.95
N GLU A 39 -1.75 3.13 -5.76
CA GLU A 39 -0.35 3.52 -5.87
C GLU A 39 0.20 3.98 -4.51
N ARG A 40 -0.53 4.84 -3.80
CA ARG A 40 -0.17 5.22 -2.42
C ARG A 40 -0.11 4.04 -1.46
N ALA A 41 -1.01 3.07 -1.59
CA ALA A 41 -0.99 1.87 -0.75
C ALA A 41 0.28 1.03 -1.00
N TYR A 42 0.71 0.91 -2.27
CA TYR A 42 1.97 0.24 -2.62
C TYR A 42 3.19 0.99 -2.09
N ASP A 43 3.18 2.32 -2.15
CA ASP A 43 4.25 3.14 -1.58
C ASP A 43 4.33 2.98 -0.05
N LEU A 44 3.19 2.91 0.64
CA LEU A 44 3.13 2.65 2.08
C LEU A 44 3.67 1.25 2.44
N ASP A 45 3.43 0.25 1.60
CA ASP A 45 3.97 -1.10 1.80
C ASP A 45 5.50 -1.13 1.64
N ALA A 46 6.02 -0.44 0.62
CA ALA A 46 7.46 -0.24 0.44
C ALA A 46 8.09 0.54 1.61
N GLN A 47 7.44 1.62 2.07
CA GLN A 47 7.88 2.41 3.22
C GLN A 47 7.94 1.56 4.50
N THR A 48 6.90 0.77 4.75
CA THR A 48 6.83 -0.12 5.91
C THR A 48 7.98 -1.11 5.87
N SER A 49 8.24 -1.72 4.71
CA SER A 49 9.34 -2.66 4.51
C SER A 49 10.72 -2.02 4.75
N LEU A 50 10.93 -0.77 4.36
CA LEU A 50 12.15 -0.01 4.72
C LEU A 50 12.30 0.18 6.23
N GLN A 51 11.21 0.50 6.93
CA GLN A 51 11.25 0.64 8.39
C GLN A 51 11.56 -0.69 9.08
N HIS A 52 11.03 -1.80 8.57
CA HIS A 52 11.37 -3.13 9.07
C HIS A 52 12.86 -3.44 8.87
N LEU A 53 13.41 -3.14 7.69
CA LEU A 53 14.84 -3.29 7.42
C LEU A 53 15.68 -2.45 8.39
N TYR A 54 15.34 -1.17 8.54
CA TYR A 54 16.06 -0.26 9.43
C TYR A 54 16.05 -0.76 10.88
N ARG A 55 14.89 -1.21 11.39
CA ARG A 55 14.78 -1.79 12.74
C ARG A 55 15.62 -3.06 12.88
N ALA A 56 15.61 -3.93 11.88
CA ALA A 56 16.44 -5.13 11.90
C ALA A 56 17.94 -4.78 11.91
N CYS A 57 18.36 -3.77 11.14
CA CYS A 57 19.73 -3.25 11.22
C CYS A 57 20.05 -2.62 12.57
N LYS A 58 19.11 -1.91 13.21
CA LYS A 58 19.29 -1.39 14.57
C LYS A 58 19.53 -2.50 15.60
N ILE A 59 18.84 -3.63 15.47
CA ILE A 59 19.10 -4.82 16.30
C ILE A 59 20.48 -5.38 15.95
N TYR A 60 20.81 -5.55 14.67
CA TYR A 60 22.11 -6.03 14.21
C TYR A 60 23.28 -5.22 14.78
N TRP A 61 23.24 -3.88 14.74
CA TRP A 61 24.28 -3.05 15.35
C TRP A 61 24.30 -3.13 16.87
N GLY A 62 23.15 -3.33 17.52
CA GLY A 62 23.08 -3.56 18.97
C GLY A 62 23.73 -4.88 19.40
N ASN A 63 23.67 -5.91 18.55
CA ASN A 63 24.32 -7.21 18.78
C ASN A 63 25.78 -7.25 18.31
N ASN A 64 26.15 -6.36 17.39
CA ASN A 64 27.49 -6.26 16.82
C ASN A 64 28.10 -4.89 17.19
N SER A 65 28.81 -4.27 16.24
CA SER A 65 29.35 -2.92 16.37
C SER A 65 28.56 -1.96 15.50
N SER A 66 28.38 -0.72 15.93
CA SER A 66 27.83 0.38 15.10
C SER A 66 28.62 0.63 13.81
N THR A 67 29.87 0.17 13.73
CA THR A 67 30.72 0.24 12.55
C THR A 67 30.58 -0.96 11.62
N SER A 68 29.88 -2.02 12.03
CA SER A 68 29.61 -3.17 11.18
C SER A 68 28.67 -2.75 10.05
N VAL A 69 28.95 -3.19 8.83
CA VAL A 69 28.04 -2.96 7.70
C VAL A 69 26.82 -3.86 7.91
N CYS A 70 25.64 -3.24 8.00
CA CYS A 70 24.37 -3.94 7.83
C CYS A 70 24.00 -3.88 6.35
N ASP A 71 23.67 -5.02 5.76
CA ASP A 71 23.01 -5.11 4.47
C ASP A 71 21.77 -6.01 4.58
N VAL A 72 20.99 -6.08 3.50
CA VAL A 72 19.74 -6.86 3.48
C VAL A 72 19.98 -8.34 3.82
N SER A 73 21.10 -8.92 3.37
CA SER A 73 21.46 -10.31 3.67
C SER A 73 21.84 -10.52 5.13
N ALA A 74 22.53 -9.58 5.75
CA ALA A 74 23.01 -9.66 7.13
C ALA A 74 21.86 -9.75 8.14
N VAL A 75 20.71 -9.16 7.81
CA VAL A 75 19.51 -9.17 8.66
C VAL A 75 18.42 -10.12 8.18
N SER A 76 18.60 -10.76 7.02
CA SER A 76 17.63 -11.70 6.48
C SER A 76 17.50 -12.94 7.37
N GLY A 77 16.25 -13.38 7.59
CA GLY A 77 15.94 -14.59 8.35
C GLY A 77 15.66 -14.37 9.84
N PRO A 78 15.54 -15.45 10.64
CA PRO A 78 14.95 -15.40 11.97
C PRO A 78 15.82 -14.68 13.02
N SER A 79 17.13 -14.53 12.76
CA SER A 79 18.06 -13.91 13.73
C SER A 79 17.77 -12.43 14.00
N TYR A 80 17.34 -11.69 12.97
CA TYR A 80 17.03 -10.26 13.09
C TYR A 80 15.62 -9.92 12.59
N GLY A 81 14.87 -10.92 12.10
CA GLY A 81 13.44 -10.81 11.82
C GLY A 81 13.10 -10.07 10.53
N PHE A 82 14.07 -9.81 9.65
CA PHE A 82 13.79 -9.21 8.36
C PHE A 82 13.44 -10.29 7.32
N VAL A 83 12.28 -10.11 6.68
CA VAL A 83 11.79 -10.97 5.59
C VAL A 83 11.40 -10.07 4.43
N SER A 84 12.04 -10.26 3.28
CA SER A 84 11.71 -9.52 2.06
C SER A 84 10.38 -10.01 1.48
N SER A 85 9.54 -9.07 1.03
CA SER A 85 8.34 -9.38 0.24
C SER A 85 8.72 -9.66 -1.22
N SER A 86 8.03 -10.58 -1.89
CA SER A 86 8.24 -10.86 -3.32
C SER A 86 7.85 -9.70 -4.23
N ASN A 87 6.99 -8.80 -3.74
CA ASN A 87 6.49 -7.66 -4.50
C ASN A 87 7.32 -6.40 -4.29
N ILE A 88 8.31 -6.43 -3.38
CA ILE A 88 9.10 -5.26 -3.02
C ILE A 88 10.58 -5.56 -3.26
N THR A 89 11.19 -4.79 -4.15
CA THR A 89 12.64 -4.81 -4.33
C THR A 89 13.26 -3.88 -3.31
N ILE A 90 14.02 -4.43 -2.37
CA ILE A 90 14.76 -3.68 -1.35
C ILE A 90 16.25 -3.91 -1.52
N SER A 91 17.01 -2.82 -1.44
CA SER A 91 18.47 -2.84 -1.42
C SER A 91 18.98 -1.77 -0.48
N GLY A 92 20.06 -2.03 0.23
CA GLY A 92 20.57 -1.07 1.19
C GLY A 92 21.72 -1.62 1.98
N SER A 93 22.61 -0.72 2.36
CA SER A 93 23.76 -1.08 3.17
C SER A 93 24.33 0.13 3.88
N GLY A 94 25.04 -0.11 4.98
CA GLY A 94 25.90 0.89 5.61
C GLY A 94 26.17 0.60 7.07
N THR A 95 26.94 1.47 7.70
CA THR A 95 27.10 1.50 9.16
C THR A 95 25.95 2.27 9.79
N GLU A 96 25.81 2.24 11.11
CA GLU A 96 24.70 2.92 11.80
C GLU A 96 24.60 4.42 11.45
N SER A 97 25.73 5.10 11.25
CA SER A 97 25.78 6.52 10.89
C SER A 97 25.59 6.81 9.40
N THR A 98 25.88 5.84 8.53
CA THR A 98 25.91 6.00 7.06
C THR A 98 24.86 5.19 6.33
N PHE A 99 24.01 4.47 7.06
CA PHE A 99 23.00 3.59 6.50
C PHE A 99 22.09 4.30 5.51
N SER A 100 21.89 3.67 4.36
CA SER A 100 20.92 4.06 3.37
C SER A 100 20.34 2.81 2.71
N ALA A 101 19.03 2.81 2.50
CA ALA A 101 18.35 1.76 1.78
C ALA A 101 17.24 2.31 0.89
N THR A 102 16.91 1.59 -0.16
CA THR A 102 15.87 1.91 -1.13
C THR A 102 14.87 0.77 -1.22
N ALA A 103 13.60 1.10 -1.45
CA ALA A 103 12.53 0.15 -1.70
C ALA A 103 11.64 0.60 -2.83
N ASN A 104 11.23 -0.35 -3.66
CA ASN A 104 10.26 -0.12 -4.70
C ASN A 104 9.27 -1.30 -4.75
N HIS A 105 7.98 -1.01 -4.73
CA HIS A 105 6.94 -2.00 -4.94
C HIS A 105 6.72 -2.21 -6.45
N SER A 106 6.65 -3.45 -6.92
CA SER A 106 6.59 -3.82 -8.35
C SER A 106 5.42 -3.19 -9.14
N ALA A 107 4.36 -2.80 -8.45
CA ALA A 107 3.19 -2.11 -8.99
C ALA A 107 3.17 -0.58 -8.75
N SER A 108 4.25 -0.01 -8.21
CA SER A 108 4.49 1.43 -8.09
C SER A 108 5.67 1.84 -8.99
N THR A 109 5.70 3.11 -9.38
CA THR A 109 6.85 3.68 -10.09
C THR A 109 7.81 4.40 -9.13
N ASN A 110 7.38 4.64 -7.90
CA ASN A 110 8.15 5.39 -6.91
C ASN A 110 9.18 4.49 -6.22
N THR A 111 10.41 5.00 -6.11
CA THR A 111 11.45 4.38 -5.28
C THR A 111 11.64 5.24 -4.05
N LEU A 112 11.33 4.67 -2.89
CA LEU A 112 11.51 5.31 -1.61
C LEU A 112 12.89 5.01 -1.05
N THR A 113 13.39 5.94 -0.26
CA THR A 113 14.72 5.88 0.35
C THR A 113 14.60 6.09 1.86
N ILE A 114 15.39 5.39 2.65
CA ILE A 114 15.51 5.62 4.10
C ILE A 114 16.96 5.94 4.43
N ASN A 115 17.17 6.98 5.24
CA ASN A 115 18.50 7.39 5.68
C ASN A 115 18.86 6.84 7.08
N SER A 116 20.06 7.14 7.56
CA SER A 116 20.57 6.67 8.86
C SER A 116 19.78 7.19 10.06
N ALA A 117 19.05 8.29 9.91
CA ALA A 117 18.13 8.81 10.92
C ALA A 117 16.76 8.11 10.92
N GLY A 118 16.54 7.15 10.00
CA GLY A 118 15.26 6.46 9.86
C GLY A 118 14.17 7.27 9.17
N ALA A 119 14.51 8.42 8.56
CA ALA A 119 13.57 9.23 7.79
C ALA A 119 13.44 8.67 6.38
N VAL A 120 12.19 8.52 5.92
CA VAL A 120 11.86 7.99 4.58
C VAL A 120 11.50 9.15 3.65
N SER A 121 12.09 9.17 2.45
CA SER A 121 11.84 10.14 1.38
C SER A 121 11.72 9.49 0.01
#